data_AF-A0A2N6F5B5-F1
#
_entry.id   AF-A0A2N6F5B5-F1
#
_cell.length_a   1.000
_cell.length_b   1.000
_cell.length_c   1.000
_cell.angle_alpha   90.00
_cell.angle_beta   90.00
_cell.angle_gamma   90.00
#
_symmetry.space_group_name_H-M   'P 1'
#
loop_
_entity.id
_entity.type
_entity.pdbx_description
1 polymer ?
#
loop_
_entity_poly.entity_id
_entity_poly.type
_entity_poly.pdbx_seq_one_letter_code
_entity_poly.pdbx_strand_id
1 'polypeptide(L)'
;MKKFVLSVLVLVFALAACALPPEKAVTREDLMRTGIYQKFIIEESPEQIVDMLNTYGEAILQGKRNVPGKDYPVNIKMLATAEGIELLDYDR
;
A
#
# COMPACT_ATOMS: atom_id res chain seq x y z
N MET A 1 0.08 3.48 42.66
CA MET A 1 -0.94 2.76 41.86
C MET A 1 -1.49 3.61 40.71
N LYS A 2 -2.17 4.75 40.95
CA LYS A 2 -2.75 5.59 39.87
C LYS A 2 -1.76 6.01 38.76
N LYS A 3 -0.53 6.39 39.12
CA LYS A 3 0.52 6.78 38.14
C LYS A 3 0.97 5.61 37.25
N PHE A 4 0.98 4.39 37.80
CA PHE A 4 1.37 3.19 37.07
C PHE A 4 0.28 2.79 36.05
N VAL A 5 -0.99 2.90 36.44
CA VAL A 5 -2.14 2.69 35.56
C VAL A 5 -2.12 3.67 34.38
N LEU A 6 -1.82 4.95 34.63
CA LEU A 6 -1.72 5.95 33.57
C LEU A 6 -0.58 5.65 32.59
N SER A 7 0.60 5.25 33.08
CA SER A 7 1.73 4.88 32.22
C SER A 7 1.44 3.65 31.35
N VAL A 8 0.77 2.64 31.91
CA VAL A 8 0.35 1.45 31.15
C VAL A 8 -0.68 1.82 30.09
N LEU A 9 -1.63 2.71 30.41
CA LEU A 9 -2.65 3.15 29.46
C LEU A 9 -2.03 3.89 28.26
N VAL A 10 -1.10 4.82 28.50
CA VAL A 10 -0.39 5.54 27.43
C VAL A 10 0.41 4.58 26.55
N LEU A 11 1.05 3.57 27.13
CA LEU A 11 1.81 2.58 26.39
C LEU A 11 0.91 1.72 25.47
N VAL A 12 -0.28 1.33 25.93
CA VAL A 12 -1.24 0.57 25.12
C VAL A 12 -1.73 1.39 23.92
N PHE A 13 -2.06 2.67 24.11
CA PHE A 13 -2.47 3.54 23.00
C PHE A 13 -1.34 3.84 22.02
N ALA A 14 -0.10 3.94 22.49
CA ALA A 14 1.06 4.14 21.61
C ALA A 14 1.35 2.92 20.72
N LEU A 15 1.06 1.71 21.19
CA LEU A 15 1.28 0.47 20.43
C LEU A 15 0.16 0.16 19.42
N ALA A 16 -1.03 0.73 19.59
CA ALA A 16 -2.16 0.55 18.69
C ALA A 16 -2.04 1.34 17.37
N ALA A 17 -1.07 2.25 17.26
CA ALA A 17 -0.86 3.09 16.06
C ALA A 17 0.04 2.44 14.99
N CYS A 18 0.47 1.20 15.19
CA CYS A 18 1.37 0.51 14.25
C CYS A 18 0.57 -0.18 13.14
N ALA A 19 0.83 0.21 11.89
CA ALA A 19 0.39 -0.41 10.64
C ALA A 19 -1.05 -0.94 10.68
N LEU A 20 -2.01 -0.01 10.74
CA LEU A 20 -3.41 -0.37 10.63
C LEU A 20 -3.73 -0.74 9.18
N PRO A 21 -4.43 -1.88 8.95
CA PRO A 21 -5.00 -2.16 7.65
C PRO A 21 -5.99 -1.06 7.26
N PRO A 22 -6.32 -0.92 5.96
CA PRO A 22 -7.24 0.11 5.53
C PRO A 22 -8.61 -0.08 6.18
N GLU A 23 -9.31 1.04 6.45
CA GLU A 23 -10.65 1.02 7.05
C GLU A 23 -11.64 0.18 6.22
N LYS A 24 -11.45 0.16 4.90
CA LYS A 24 -12.17 -0.70 3.97
C LYS A 24 -11.18 -1.55 3.21
N ALA A 25 -11.41 -2.87 3.22
CA ALA A 25 -10.61 -3.79 2.43
C ALA A 25 -10.67 -3.43 0.94
N VAL A 26 -9.50 -3.35 0.33
CA VAL A 26 -9.28 -3.17 -1.10
C VAL A 26 -9.61 -4.46 -1.82
N THR A 27 -10.32 -4.35 -2.94
CA THR A 27 -10.64 -5.49 -3.80
C THR A 27 -9.75 -5.55 -5.04
N ARG A 28 -9.76 -6.70 -5.73
CA ARG A 28 -9.13 -6.84 -7.04
C ARG A 28 -9.70 -5.86 -8.06
N GLU A 29 -11.00 -5.58 -7.99
CA GLU A 29 -11.65 -4.61 -8.89
C GLU A 29 -11.16 -3.18 -8.63
N ASP A 30 -10.98 -2.80 -7.36
CA ASP A 30 -10.39 -1.51 -6.99
C ASP A 30 -8.97 -1.39 -7.54
N LEU A 31 -8.16 -2.45 -7.43
CA LEU A 31 -6.81 -2.50 -8.01
C LEU A 31 -6.85 -2.33 -9.53
N MET A 32 -7.70 -3.08 -10.23
CA MET A 32 -7.75 -3.02 -11.69
C MET A 32 -8.24 -1.65 -12.20
N ARG A 33 -9.10 -0.95 -11.46
CA ARG A 33 -9.55 0.42 -11.80
C ARG A 33 -8.42 1.45 -11.82
N THR A 34 -7.30 1.19 -11.15
CA THR A 34 -6.12 2.08 -11.18
C THR A 34 -5.39 2.07 -12.53
N GLY A 35 -5.59 1.02 -13.32
CA GLY A 35 -4.85 0.77 -14.57
C GLY A 35 -3.38 0.42 -14.36
N ILE A 36 -2.98 -0.08 -13.17
CA ILE A 36 -1.57 -0.31 -12.84
C ILE A 36 -0.86 -1.21 -13.88
N TYR A 37 -1.46 -2.34 -14.26
CA TYR A 37 -0.89 -3.26 -15.27
C TYR A 37 -0.93 -2.73 -16.71
N GLN A 38 -1.64 -1.63 -16.96
CA GLN A 38 -1.62 -0.96 -18.26
C GLN A 38 -0.46 0.05 -18.31
N LYS A 39 -0.22 0.75 -17.19
CA LYS A 39 0.82 1.78 -17.05
C LYS A 39 2.21 1.21 -16.79
N PHE A 40 2.28 0.07 -16.10
CA PHE A 40 3.53 -0.52 -15.63
C PHE A 40 3.60 -2.02 -15.91
N ILE A 41 4.83 -2.48 -16.11
CA ILE A 41 5.21 -3.89 -16.10
C ILE A 41 5.76 -4.16 -14.70
N ILE A 42 5.02 -4.94 -13.91
CA ILE A 42 5.32 -5.32 -12.52
C ILE A 42 5.26 -6.85 -12.39
N GLU A 43 6.04 -7.43 -11.47
CA GLU A 43 6.15 -8.88 -11.32
C GLU A 43 5.07 -9.46 -10.40
N GLU A 44 4.60 -8.66 -9.44
CA GLU A 44 3.62 -9.08 -8.45
C GLU A 44 2.24 -9.32 -9.09
N SER A 45 1.58 -10.41 -8.67
CA SER A 45 0.23 -10.73 -9.10
C SER A 45 -0.79 -9.78 -8.46
N PRO A 46 -1.97 -9.60 -9.07
CA PRO A 46 -3.02 -8.75 -8.51
C PRO A 46 -3.37 -9.14 -7.06
N GLU A 47 -3.38 -10.44 -6.78
CA GLU A 47 -3.72 -11.02 -5.49
C GLU A 47 -2.63 -10.71 -4.45
N GLN A 48 -1.35 -10.75 -4.83
CA GLN A 48 -0.25 -10.35 -3.95
C GLN A 48 -0.34 -8.86 -3.59
N ILE A 49 -0.65 -7.99 -4.55
CA ILE A 49 -0.79 -6.55 -4.30
C ILE A 49 -1.98 -6.27 -3.40
N VAL A 50 -3.12 -6.91 -3.65
CA VAL A 50 -4.31 -6.79 -2.79
C VAL A 50 -4.02 -7.26 -1.37
N ASP A 51 -3.30 -8.37 -1.20
CA ASP A 51 -2.90 -8.88 0.10
C ASP A 51 -2.00 -7.90 0.85
N MET A 52 -0.98 -7.34 0.18
CA MET A 52 -0.10 -6.31 0.78
C MET A 52 -0.88 -5.07 1.20
N LEU A 53 -1.76 -4.56 0.34
CA LEU A 53 -2.59 -3.39 0.63
C LEU A 53 -3.53 -3.62 1.82
N ASN A 54 -4.14 -4.80 1.91
CA ASN A 54 -5.06 -5.13 3.00
C ASN A 54 -4.35 -5.48 4.31
N THR A 55 -3.10 -5.94 4.25
CA THR A 55 -2.31 -6.29 5.43
C THR A 55 -1.59 -5.08 6.01
N TYR A 56 -1.00 -4.24 5.15
CA TYR A 56 -0.07 -3.18 5.55
C TYR A 56 -0.57 -1.77 5.25
N GLY A 57 -1.68 -1.63 4.51
CA GLY A 57 -2.17 -0.32 4.05
C GLY A 57 -1.36 0.28 2.89
N GLU A 58 -0.24 -0.33 2.51
CA GLU A 58 0.62 0.11 1.41
C GLU A 58 1.32 -1.05 0.70
N ALA A 59 1.71 -0.82 -0.55
CA ALA A 59 2.55 -1.74 -1.32
C ALA A 59 3.63 -0.93 -2.06
N ILE A 60 4.89 -1.37 -1.94
CA ILE A 60 6.03 -0.80 -2.66
C ILE A 60 6.49 -1.82 -3.69
N LEU A 61 6.37 -1.47 -4.96
CA LEU A 61 6.62 -2.37 -6.08
C LEU A 61 7.77 -1.84 -6.92
N GLN A 62 8.52 -2.75 -7.51
CA GLN A 62 9.51 -2.43 -8.53
C GLN A 62 8.94 -2.80 -9.90
N GLY A 63 9.15 -1.93 -10.87
CA GLY A 63 8.66 -2.20 -12.21
C GLY A 63 9.30 -1.34 -13.26
N LYS A 64 8.67 -1.35 -14.43
CA LYS A 64 9.04 -0.54 -15.59
C LYS A 64 7.82 0.15 -16.15
N ARG A 65 7.96 1.37 -16.66
CA ARG A 65 6.86 1.98 -17.44
C ARG A 65 6.59 1.15 -18.69
N ASN A 66 5.32 0.94 -19.00
CA ASN A 66 4.90 0.20 -20.18
C ASN A 66 4.95 1.10 -21.43
N VAL A 67 6.16 1.43 -21.86
CA VAL A 67 6.43 2.26 -23.05
C VAL A 67 7.13 1.40 -24.11
N PRO A 68 6.53 1.18 -25.29
CA PRO A 68 7.13 0.34 -26.33
C PRO A 68 8.54 0.78 -26.72
N GLY A 69 9.46 -0.18 -26.77
CA GLY A 69 10.85 0.04 -27.21
C GLY A 69 11.72 0.81 -26.22
N LYS A 70 11.26 1.04 -24.98
CA LYS A 70 12.01 1.76 -23.95
C LYS A 70 11.97 1.03 -22.61
N ASP A 71 13.07 1.07 -21.89
CA ASP A 71 13.19 0.53 -20.54
C ASP A 71 13.32 1.70 -19.55
N TYR A 72 12.27 1.92 -18.76
CA TYR A 72 12.20 2.98 -17.76
C TYR A 72 11.90 2.38 -16.40
N PRO A 73 12.93 2.05 -15.60
CA PRO A 73 12.73 1.48 -14.27
C PRO A 73 12.06 2.51 -13.35
N VAL A 74 11.13 2.04 -12.54
CA VAL A 74 10.32 2.88 -11.66
C VAL A 74 10.02 2.15 -10.36
N ASN A 75 10.01 2.89 -9.26
CA ASN A 75 9.46 2.42 -7.99
C ASN A 75 8.03 2.94 -7.86
N ILE A 76 7.09 2.07 -7.54
CA ILE A 76 5.68 2.39 -7.46
C ILE A 76 5.26 2.22 -6.00
N LYS A 77 4.76 3.28 -5.39
CA LYS A 77 4.13 3.25 -4.08
C LYS A 77 2.63 3.30 -4.24
N MET A 78 1.95 2.32 -3.65
CA MET A 78 0.49 2.24 -3.60
C MET A 78 0.03 2.42 -2.16
N LEU A 79 -1.01 3.21 -1.96
CA LEU A 79 -1.62 3.45 -0.65
C LEU A 79 -3.09 3.07 -0.70
N ALA A 80 -3.54 2.26 0.26
CA ALA A 80 -4.95 2.01 0.49
C ALA A 80 -5.51 3.13 1.38
N THR A 81 -6.30 4.03 0.78
CA THR A 81 -6.92 5.16 1.46
C THR A 81 -8.42 4.93 1.62
N ALA A 82 -9.08 5.77 2.41
CA ALA A 82 -10.54 5.75 2.54
C ALA A 82 -11.27 6.00 1.20
N GLU A 83 -10.62 6.66 0.24
CA GLU A 83 -11.18 6.99 -1.07
C GLU A 83 -10.88 5.93 -2.14
N GLY A 84 -9.95 5.00 -1.87
CA GLY A 84 -9.57 3.94 -2.80
C GLY A 84 -8.06 3.70 -2.78
N ILE A 85 -7.47 3.49 -3.96
CA ILE A 85 -6.03 3.24 -4.10
C ILE A 85 -5.38 4.46 -4.73
N GLU A 86 -4.42 5.05 -4.02
CA GLU A 86 -3.55 6.10 -4.55
C GLU A 86 -2.25 5.50 -5.08
N LEU A 87 -1.78 5.98 -6.23
CA LEU A 87 -0.51 5.58 -6.82
C LEU A 87 0.45 6.76 -6.92
N LEU A 88 1.69 6.50 -6.51
CA LEU A 88 2.83 7.40 -6.63
C LEU A 88 3.93 6.63 -7.34
N ASP A 89 4.54 7.21 -8.37
CA ASP A 89 5.65 6.60 -9.08
C ASP A 89 6.90 7.49 -9.06
N TYR A 90 8.06 6.87 -8.88
CA TYR A 90 9.35 7.53 -8.78
C TYR A 90 10.33 6.89 -9.76
N ASP A 91 10.85 7.69 -10.68
CA ASP A 91 11.90 7.27 -11.60
C ASP A 91 13.12 6.79 -10.80
N ARG A 92 13.76 5.70 -11.25
CA ARG A 92 14.94 5.10 -10.61
C ARG A 92 16.24 5.40 -11.34
#